data_AF-A0A6L8TZI8-F1
#
_entry.id   AF-A0A6L8TZI8-F1
#
_cell.length_a   1.000
_cell.length_b   1.000
_cell.length_c   1.000
_cell.angle_alpha   90.00
_cell.angle_beta   90.00
_cell.angle_gamma   90.00
#
_symmetry.space_group_name_H-M   'P 1'
#
loop_
_entity.id
_entity.type
_entity.pdbx_description
1 polymer ?
#
loop_
_entity_poly.entity_id
_entity_poly.type
_entity_poly.pdbx_seq_one_letter_code
_entity_poly.pdbx_strand_id
1 'polypeptide(L)'
;MGIQLELILLGLSVLFLVSIYAGKASSRFGVPALLLFLSVGMLSGSDILGIEFGDIHIAQTIGTVALCIILFSGGMDTRMSEIRPVIPQGAILATIGVMMTAFLTGLAIWVLLGMTPGASGIGLLTALLLASTMS
;
A
#
# COMPACT_ATOMS: atom_id res chain seq x y z
N MET A 1 14.43 24.40 18.45
CA MET A 1 13.81 23.06 18.54
C MET A 1 12.27 23.08 18.67
N GLY A 2 11.62 24.20 19.04
CA GLY A 2 10.15 24.31 19.05
C GLY A 2 9.51 24.49 17.67
N ILE A 3 10.06 25.39 16.84
CA ILE A 3 9.48 25.77 15.53
C ILE A 3 9.40 24.60 14.53
N GLN A 4 10.32 23.64 14.61
CA GLN A 4 10.32 22.47 13.72
C GLN A 4 9.15 21.51 14.02
N LEU A 5 8.82 21.31 15.30
CA LEU A 5 7.69 20.46 15.69
C LEU A 5 6.36 21.11 15.31
N GLU A 6 6.22 22.41 15.51
CA GLU A 6 5.03 23.17 15.11
C GLU A 6 4.76 23.05 13.61
N LEU A 7 5.80 23.18 12.79
CA LEU A 7 5.67 23.07 11.33
C LEU A 7 5.33 21.65 10.88
N ILE A 8 5.91 20.62 11.52
CA ILE A 8 5.57 19.21 11.24
C ILE A 8 4.11 18.95 11.61
N LEU A 9 3.67 19.35 12.80
CA LEU A 9 2.28 19.17 13.24
C LEU A 9 1.29 19.94 12.37
N LEU A 10 1.66 21.14 11.91
CA LEU A 10 0.88 21.92 10.95
C LEU A 10 0.73 21.16 9.63
N GLY A 11 1.83 20.67 9.05
CA GLY A 11 1.81 19.89 7.82
C GLY A 11 0.95 18.63 7.94
N LEU A 12 1.08 17.90 9.06
CA LEU A 12 0.28 16.71 9.36
C LEU A 12 -1.22 17.03 9.48
N SER A 13 -1.57 18.14 10.12
CA SER A 13 -2.95 18.62 10.27
C SER A 13 -3.57 19.00 8.92
N VAL A 14 -2.84 19.74 8.08
CA VAL A 14 -3.27 20.07 6.72
C VAL A 14 -3.47 18.80 5.88
N LEU A 15 -2.54 17.86 5.95
CA LEU A 15 -2.63 16.58 5.25
C LEU A 15 -3.85 15.77 5.71
N PHE A 16 -4.13 15.72 7.03
CA PHE A 16 -5.34 15.09 7.56
C PHE A 16 -6.62 15.79 7.12
N LEU A 17 -6.66 17.12 7.12
CA LEU A 17 -7.81 17.88 6.60
C LEU A 17 -8.08 17.54 5.14
N VAL A 18 -7.06 17.62 4.28
CA VAL A 18 -7.18 17.24 2.86
C VAL A 18 -7.66 15.80 2.72
N SER A 19 -7.16 14.89 3.55
CA SER A 19 -7.56 13.47 3.57
C SER A 19 -9.04 13.28 3.91
N ILE A 20 -9.56 14.01 4.91
CA ILE A 20 -10.98 13.95 5.29
C ILE A 20 -11.87 14.50 4.17
N TYR A 21 -11.49 15.63 3.57
CA TYR A 21 -12.21 16.21 2.44
C TYR A 21 -12.18 15.28 1.22
N ALA A 22 -11.04 14.66 0.93
CA ALA A 22 -10.90 13.66 -0.12
C ALA A 22 -11.78 12.44 0.15
N GLY A 23 -11.84 11.93 1.38
CA GLY A 23 -12.74 10.83 1.75
C GLY A 23 -14.22 11.16 1.54
N LYS A 24 -14.64 12.39 1.85
CA LYS A 24 -16.02 12.87 1.61
C LYS A 24 -16.29 13.11 0.12
N ALA A 25 -15.27 13.50 -0.65
CA ALA A 25 -15.37 13.61 -2.10
C ALA A 25 -15.49 12.22 -2.76
N SER A 26 -14.73 11.22 -2.30
CA SER A 26 -14.80 9.83 -2.78
C SER A 26 -16.22 9.28 -2.72
N SER A 27 -16.92 9.46 -1.60
CA SER A 27 -18.31 8.99 -1.45
C SER A 27 -19.30 9.73 -2.35
N ARG A 28 -19.02 10.98 -2.73
CA ARG A 28 -19.87 11.78 -3.62
C ARG A 28 -19.63 11.52 -5.10
N PHE A 29 -18.36 11.34 -5.50
CA PHE A 29 -17.95 11.15 -6.89
C PHE A 29 -17.88 9.67 -7.31
N GLY A 30 -18.03 8.72 -6.36
CA GLY A 30 -17.98 7.28 -6.63
C GLY A 30 -16.57 6.75 -6.96
N VAL A 31 -15.53 7.58 -6.77
CA VAL A 31 -14.14 7.23 -7.04
C VAL A 31 -13.56 6.49 -5.82
N PRO A 32 -12.79 5.39 -5.99
CA PRO A 32 -12.14 4.71 -4.88
C PRO A 32 -11.28 5.66 -4.04
N ALA A 33 -11.49 5.66 -2.71
CA ALA A 33 -10.76 6.53 -1.79
C ALA A 33 -9.24 6.38 -1.90
N LEU A 34 -8.76 5.16 -2.19
CA LEU A 34 -7.35 4.84 -2.42
C LEU A 34 -6.74 5.73 -3.52
N LEU A 35 -7.44 5.94 -4.64
CA LEU A 35 -6.93 6.77 -5.75
C LEU A 35 -6.79 8.23 -5.35
N LEU A 36 -7.69 8.74 -4.51
CA LEU A 36 -7.61 10.11 -4.02
C LEU A 36 -6.44 10.29 -3.06
N PHE A 37 -6.25 9.37 -2.11
CA PHE A 37 -5.09 9.41 -1.21
C PHE A 37 -3.77 9.27 -1.95
N LEU A 38 -3.70 8.37 -2.95
CA LEU A 38 -2.54 8.24 -3.82
C LEU A 38 -2.25 9.55 -4.56
N SER A 39 -3.28 10.18 -5.14
CA SER A 39 -3.14 11.45 -5.85
C SER A 39 -2.62 12.56 -4.94
N VAL A 40 -3.17 12.70 -3.74
CA VAL A 40 -2.69 13.69 -2.75
C VAL A 40 -1.23 13.44 -2.37
N GLY A 41 -0.84 12.19 -2.17
CA GLY A 41 0.55 11.80 -1.89
C GLY A 41 1.50 12.13 -3.05
N MET A 42 1.09 11.82 -4.29
CA MET A 42 1.88 12.13 -5.49
C MET A 42 2.01 13.64 -5.73
N LEU A 43 0.93 14.41 -5.54
CA LEU A 43 0.97 15.87 -5.62
C LEU A 43 1.86 16.49 -4.55
N SER A 44 1.95 15.85 -3.39
CA SER A 44 2.85 16.24 -2.29
C SER A 44 4.29 15.80 -2.51
N GLY A 45 4.63 15.15 -3.63
CA GLY A 45 5.99 14.73 -3.95
C GLY A 45 6.91 15.87 -4.40
N SER A 46 8.17 15.49 -4.68
CA SER A 46 9.23 16.39 -5.15
C SER A 46 8.88 17.11 -6.45
N ASP A 47 8.16 16.46 -7.36
CA ASP A 47 7.93 16.96 -8.72
C ASP A 47 6.93 18.12 -8.78
N ILE A 48 6.10 18.28 -7.75
CA ILE A 48 4.99 19.25 -7.75
C ILE A 48 5.12 20.22 -6.58
N LEU A 49 5.19 19.71 -5.34
CA LEU A 49 5.30 20.53 -4.14
C LEU A 49 6.72 20.61 -3.57
N GLY A 50 7.68 19.89 -4.15
CA GLY A 50 9.09 19.98 -3.77
C GLY A 50 9.42 19.35 -2.41
N ILE A 51 8.54 18.51 -1.86
CA ILE A 51 8.82 17.81 -0.60
C ILE A 51 9.72 16.62 -0.91
N GLU A 52 10.99 16.72 -0.53
CA GLU A 52 11.95 15.62 -0.68
C GLU A 52 11.77 14.57 0.42
N PHE A 53 11.39 13.36 0.01
CA PHE A 53 11.36 12.19 0.89
C PHE A 53 12.72 11.50 0.86
N GLY A 54 13.65 11.97 1.69
CA GLY A 54 15.03 11.45 1.74
C GLY A 54 15.26 10.28 2.71
N ASP A 55 14.28 9.92 3.52
CA ASP A 55 14.45 8.95 4.60
C ASP A 55 13.55 7.71 4.44
N ILE A 56 14.16 6.64 3.94
CA ILE A 56 13.52 5.34 3.76
C ILE A 56 13.13 4.71 5.11
N HIS A 57 13.88 4.98 6.19
CA HIS A 57 13.59 4.43 7.51
C HIS A 57 12.31 5.02 8.10
N ILE A 58 12.09 6.32 7.93
CA ILE A 58 10.85 6.98 8.36
C ILE A 58 9.65 6.40 7.59
N ALA A 59 9.77 6.28 6.25
CA ALA A 59 8.71 5.71 5.41
C ALA A 59 8.38 4.26 5.82
N GLN A 60 9.40 3.43 6.03
CA GLN A 60 9.23 2.04 6.48
C GLN A 60 8.57 1.97 7.86
N THR A 61 8.98 2.83 8.79
CA THR A 61 8.43 2.86 10.16
C THR A 61 6.95 3.23 10.14
N ILE A 62 6.59 4.31 9.46
CA ILE A 62 5.19 4.76 9.33
C ILE A 62 4.37 3.69 8.61
N GLY A 63 4.89 3.14 7.50
CA GLY A 63 4.22 2.09 6.73
C GLY A 63 3.98 0.82 7.55
N THR A 64 4.95 0.40 8.36
CA THR A 64 4.82 -0.78 9.23
C THR A 64 3.77 -0.54 10.32
N VAL A 65 3.79 0.63 10.97
CA VAL A 65 2.79 0.99 11.99
C VAL A 65 1.39 1.05 11.37
N ALA A 66 1.25 1.67 10.20
CA ALA A 66 -0.01 1.73 9.47
C ALA A 66 -0.52 0.33 9.08
N LEU A 67 0.36 -0.53 8.55
CA LEU A 67 0.03 -1.91 8.18
C LEU A 67 -0.44 -2.71 9.40
N CYS A 68 0.24 -2.59 10.54
CA CYS A 68 -0.18 -3.23 11.78
C CYS A 68 -1.58 -2.77 12.20
N ILE A 69 -1.88 -1.47 12.13
CA ILE A 69 -3.21 -0.93 12.47
C ILE A 69 -4.27 -1.45 11.50
N ILE A 70 -3.99 -1.46 10.20
CA ILE A 70 -4.93 -1.94 9.16
C ILE A 70 -5.25 -3.42 9.36
N LEU A 71 -4.24 -4.26 9.54
CA LEU A 71 -4.43 -5.70 9.78
C LEU A 71 -5.16 -5.98 11.09
N PHE A 72 -4.83 -5.22 12.15
CA PHE A 72 -5.48 -5.35 13.44
C PHE A 72 -6.96 -4.94 13.38
N SER A 73 -7.28 -3.79 12.77
CA SER A 73 -8.67 -3.36 12.59
C SER A 73 -9.46 -4.36 11.76
N GLY A 74 -8.94 -4.78 10.61
CA GLY A 74 -9.61 -5.76 9.75
C GLY A 74 -9.87 -7.09 10.46
N GLY A 75 -8.94 -7.53 11.32
CA GLY A 75 -9.12 -8.72 12.16
C GLY A 75 -10.18 -8.55 13.25
N MET A 76 -10.27 -7.38 13.89
CA MET A 76 -11.28 -7.11 14.93
C MET A 76 -12.68 -6.88 14.37
N ASP A 77 -12.80 -6.24 13.21
CA ASP A 77 -14.09 -5.95 12.54
C ASP A 77 -14.75 -7.22 11.99
N THR A 78 -14.00 -8.32 11.94
CA THR A 78 -14.43 -9.61 11.42
C THR A 78 -15.30 -10.38 12.43
N ARG A 79 -16.57 -10.63 12.08
CA ARG A 79 -17.48 -11.47 12.88
C ARG A 79 -17.13 -12.95 12.72
N MET A 80 -16.51 -13.52 13.75
CA MET A 80 -16.10 -14.93 13.78
C MET A 80 -17.27 -15.90 13.55
N SER A 81 -18.49 -15.54 13.94
CA SER A 81 -19.71 -16.32 13.69
C SER A 81 -20.03 -16.49 12.19
N GLU A 82 -19.72 -15.48 11.37
CA GLU A 82 -19.98 -15.50 9.92
C GLU A 82 -18.84 -16.21 9.16
N ILE A 83 -17.60 -16.09 9.63
CA ILE A 83 -16.43 -16.70 8.98
C ILE A 83 -16.28 -18.18 9.28
N ARG A 84 -16.69 -18.65 10.47
CA ARG A 84 -16.53 -20.04 10.91
C ARG A 84 -16.85 -21.12 9.85
N PRO A 85 -17.94 -21.07 9.09
CA PRO A 85 -18.24 -22.08 8.06
C PRO A 85 -17.28 -22.06 6.85
N VAL A 86 -16.64 -20.94 6.54
CA VAL A 86 -15.79 -20.76 5.36
C VAL A 86 -14.28 -20.75 5.66
N ILE A 87 -13.88 -20.84 6.92
CA ILE A 87 -12.47 -20.94 7.36
C ILE A 87 -11.64 -21.93 6.52
N PRO A 88 -12.06 -23.19 6.28
CA PRO A 88 -11.20 -24.13 5.56
C PRO A 88 -10.96 -23.70 4.10
N GLN A 89 -11.98 -23.16 3.44
CA GLN A 89 -11.84 -22.64 2.08
C GLN A 89 -10.97 -21.38 2.07
N GLY A 90 -11.19 -20.47 3.02
CA GLY A 90 -10.37 -19.26 3.19
C GLY A 90 -8.90 -19.58 3.45
N ALA A 91 -8.61 -20.57 4.28
CA ALA A 91 -7.25 -21.00 4.58
C ALA A 91 -6.53 -21.59 3.35
N ILE A 92 -7.22 -22.39 2.55
CA ILE A 92 -6.67 -22.93 1.29
C ILE A 92 -6.39 -21.80 0.29
N LEU A 93 -7.32 -20.84 0.17
CA LEU A 93 -7.17 -19.73 -0.76
C LEU A 93 -6.03 -18.79 -0.34
N ALA A 94 -5.91 -18.50 0.97
CA ALA A 94 -4.86 -17.66 1.53
C ALA A 94 -3.46 -18.30 1.51
N THR A 95 -3.36 -19.63 1.43
CA THR A 95 -2.07 -20.34 1.38
C THR A 95 -1.71 -20.76 -0.04
N ILE A 96 -2.44 -21.74 -0.58
CA ILE A 96 -2.17 -22.33 -1.89
C ILE A 96 -2.52 -21.35 -3.00
N GLY A 97 -3.64 -20.63 -2.86
CA GLY A 97 -4.06 -19.62 -3.86
C GLY A 97 -3.02 -18.52 -4.02
N VAL A 98 -2.61 -17.88 -2.92
CA VAL A 98 -1.58 -16.83 -2.89
C VAL A 98 -0.23 -17.36 -3.37
N MET A 99 0.19 -18.56 -2.95
CA MET A 99 1.45 -19.14 -3.42
C MET A 99 1.46 -19.35 -4.93
N MET A 100 0.35 -19.85 -5.50
CA MET A 100 0.24 -20.04 -6.95
C MET A 100 0.20 -18.72 -7.71
N THR A 101 -0.58 -17.73 -7.24
CA THR A 101 -0.68 -16.43 -7.92
C THR A 101 0.62 -15.65 -7.85
N ALA A 102 1.32 -15.67 -6.72
CA ALA A 102 2.64 -15.06 -6.56
C ALA A 102 3.67 -15.71 -7.50
N PHE A 103 3.67 -17.04 -7.61
CA PHE A 103 4.59 -17.76 -8.49
C PHE A 103 4.32 -17.49 -9.98
N LEU A 104 3.06 -17.62 -10.40
CA LEU A 104 2.65 -17.38 -11.79
C LEU A 104 2.90 -15.93 -12.21
N THR A 105 2.48 -14.97 -11.39
CA THR A 105 2.64 -13.54 -11.69
C THR A 105 4.11 -13.14 -11.62
N GLY A 106 4.87 -13.63 -10.64
CA GLY A 106 6.31 -13.37 -10.52
C GLY A 106 7.10 -13.91 -11.71
N LEU A 107 6.76 -15.12 -12.19
CA LEU A 107 7.38 -15.69 -13.39
C LEU A 107 7.00 -14.90 -14.64
N ALA A 108 5.74 -14.49 -14.77
CA ALA A 108 5.31 -13.62 -15.87
C ALA A 108 6.06 -12.28 -15.89
N ILE A 109 6.22 -11.62 -14.74
CA ILE A 109 7.02 -10.39 -14.60
C ILE A 109 8.48 -10.66 -15.02
N TRP A 110 9.07 -11.75 -14.53
CA TRP A 110 10.46 -12.12 -14.86
C TRP A 110 10.66 -12.39 -16.35
N VAL A 111 9.73 -13.09 -17.01
CA VAL A 111 9.80 -13.35 -18.46
C VAL A 111 9.64 -12.06 -19.25
N LEU A 112 8.62 -11.24 -18.95
CA LEU A 112 8.33 -10.01 -19.69
C LEU A 112 9.47 -8.98 -19.56
N LEU A 113 9.97 -8.76 -18.35
CA LEU A 113 11.04 -7.79 -18.11
C LEU A 113 12.43 -8.36 -18.39
N GLY A 114 12.62 -9.67 -18.22
CA GLY A 114 13.88 -10.36 -18.53
C GLY A 114 14.14 -10.52 -20.03
N MET A 115 13.08 -10.58 -20.86
CA MET A 115 13.18 -10.62 -22.32
C MET A 115 13.26 -9.22 -22.97
N THR A 116 13.15 -8.14 -22.20
CA THR A 116 13.25 -6.77 -22.71
C THR A 116 14.73 -6.36 -22.84
N PRO A 117 15.27 -6.16 -24.05
CA PRO A 117 16.66 -5.76 -24.23
C PRO A 117 16.84 -4.32 -23.73
N GLY A 118 17.53 -4.13 -22.61
CA GLY A 118 17.86 -2.81 -22.05
C GLY A 118 17.32 -2.52 -20.65
N ALA A 119 16.41 -3.34 -20.11
CA ALA A 119 16.06 -3.28 -18.70
C ALA A 119 17.16 -4.01 -17.90
N SER A 120 17.66 -3.39 -16.83
CA SER A 120 18.40 -4.09 -15.78
C SER A 120 17.57 -5.30 -15.35
N GLY A 121 17.97 -6.51 -15.77
CA GLY A 121 17.16 -7.71 -15.58
C GLY A 121 16.75 -7.85 -14.12
N ILE A 122 15.44 -7.78 -13.86
CA ILE A 122 14.92 -7.95 -12.51
C ILE A 122 15.16 -9.41 -12.13
N GLY A 123 15.83 -9.65 -11.00
CA GLY A 123 16.04 -11.00 -10.51
C GLY A 123 14.72 -11.72 -10.28
N LEU A 124 14.69 -13.05 -10.46
CA LEU A 124 13.51 -13.85 -10.21
C LEU A 124 12.95 -13.62 -8.79
N LEU A 125 13.85 -13.46 -7.82
CA LEU A 125 13.49 -13.22 -6.42
C LEU A 125 12.79 -11.87 -6.25
N THR A 126 13.30 -10.79 -6.85
CA THR A 126 12.65 -9.48 -6.83
C THR A 126 11.30 -9.47 -7.55
N ALA A 127 11.16 -10.21 -8.66
CA ALA A 127 9.89 -10.35 -9.36
C ALA A 127 8.85 -11.11 -8.51
N LEU A 128 9.28 -12.18 -7.82
CA LEU A 128 8.44 -12.92 -6.87
C LEU A 128 8.02 -12.07 -5.67
N LEU A 129 8.93 -11.26 -5.12
CA LEU A 129 8.61 -10.34 -4.02
C LEU A 129 7.55 -9.32 -4.42
N LEU A 130 7.70 -8.69 -5.60
CA LEU A 130 6.71 -7.76 -6.13
C LEU A 130 5.36 -8.43 -6.34
N ALA A 131 5.35 -9.63 -6.92
CA ALA A 131 4.11 -10.39 -7.12
C ALA A 131 3.42 -10.74 -5.80
N SER A 132 4.18 -11.11 -4.77
CA SER A 132 3.64 -11.43 -3.44
C SER A 132 3.00 -10.23 -2.74
N THR A 133 3.43 -9.00 -3.00
CA THR A 133 2.80 -7.80 -2.40
C THR A 133 1.44 -7.46 -3.02
N MET A 134 1.16 -7.97 -4.23
CA MET A 134 -0.05 -7.71 -5.00
C MET A 134 -1.09 -8.83 -4.89
N SER A 135 -0.69 -10.01 -4.41
CA SER A 135 -1.49 -11.25 -4.31
C SER A 135 -2.14 -11.43 -2.94
#